data_AF-A0ABD4YXV4-F1
#
_entry.id   AF-A0ABD4YXV4-F1
#
_cell.length_a   1.000
_cell.length_b   1.000
_cell.length_c   1.000
_cell.angle_alpha   90.00
_cell.angle_beta   90.00
_cell.angle_gamma   90.00
#
_symmetry.space_group_name_H-M   'P 1'
#
loop_
_entity.id
_entity.type
_entity.pdbx_description
1 polymer ?
#
loop_
_entity_poly.entity_id
_entity_poly.type
_entity_poly.pdbx_seq_one_letter_code
_entity_poly.pdbx_strand_id
1 'polypeptide(L)'
;MDKQALDIPRIGVLPSGPLDSICDVGEITVGHCTLADGPQQTGVTVVRPHGGDPFLDKTPAAATVLNGFGKSTGLVQVQELGVLETPIALTNTFGVGTVANAQIRAAVAANPGIGRGMATVNPLVFECNDGFLNDIQAMAVQESHYADALAAAGKRFAQGAVGAGRGMSSFSFKGGIGSASRVARIKDGPQYAVGALVLSNFGRLPNLTVAGRPFGRRLADQLDGKLAQQGENAVIAPEKGSIILLVATDAPLDSRQLRRLSLRAGAGLARTGSVFGHGSGDIALAFSTAYTIPQLAESPMPAIAMLHEARIDPLFEAAAEACEQAIIAALWHSESVTGRDGNHRDCIRQAAPDWRQWLSDTEL
;
A
#
# COMPACT_ATOMS: atom_id res chain seq x y z
N MET A 1 -10.73 2.92 -28.04
CA MET A 1 -9.37 2.85 -27.45
C MET A 1 -9.26 1.48 -26.83
N ASP A 2 -8.44 0.63 -27.43
CA ASP A 2 -8.20 -0.73 -26.93
C ASP A 2 -7.71 -0.65 -25.49
N LYS A 3 -8.45 -1.29 -24.57
CA LYS A 3 -7.91 -1.65 -23.27
C LYS A 3 -6.74 -2.58 -23.56
N GLN A 4 -5.52 -2.05 -23.47
CA GLN A 4 -4.33 -2.90 -23.40
C GLN A 4 -4.63 -3.93 -22.30
N ALA A 5 -4.77 -5.20 -22.69
CA ALA A 5 -5.13 -6.24 -21.76
C ALA A 5 -4.06 -6.24 -20.67
N LEU A 6 -4.46 -5.94 -19.44
CA LEU A 6 -3.57 -6.04 -18.28
C LEU A 6 -2.95 -7.44 -18.30
N ASP A 7 -1.62 -7.53 -18.22
CA ASP A 7 -0.91 -8.81 -18.11
C ASP A 7 -0.99 -9.40 -16.67
N ILE A 8 -2.10 -9.08 -15.98
CA ILE A 8 -2.42 -9.48 -14.61
C ILE A 8 -3.94 -9.76 -14.52
N PRO A 9 -4.42 -10.53 -13.53
CA PRO A 9 -5.84 -10.74 -13.31
C PRO A 9 -6.59 -9.42 -13.09
N ARG A 10 -7.70 -9.23 -13.80
CA ARG A 10 -8.62 -8.12 -13.53
C ARG A 10 -9.59 -8.51 -12.41
N ILE A 11 -9.69 -7.63 -11.42
CA ILE A 11 -10.57 -7.76 -10.26
C ILE A 11 -11.69 -6.73 -10.33
N GLY A 12 -12.89 -7.15 -9.93
CA GLY A 12 -14.05 -6.26 -9.82
C GLY A 12 -14.62 -5.82 -11.18
N VAL A 13 -15.64 -4.97 -11.11
CA VAL A 13 -16.40 -4.53 -12.30
C VAL A 13 -16.25 -3.03 -12.58
N LEU A 14 -15.78 -2.25 -11.61
CA LEU A 14 -15.66 -0.81 -11.78
C LEU A 14 -14.54 -0.47 -12.79
N PRO A 15 -14.72 0.57 -13.62
CA PRO A 15 -13.66 1.06 -14.49
C PRO A 15 -12.52 1.66 -13.66
N SER A 16 -11.28 1.51 -14.11
CA SER A 16 -10.12 2.16 -13.52
C SER A 16 -9.86 3.52 -14.16
N GLY A 17 -9.04 4.34 -13.50
CA GLY A 17 -8.41 5.49 -14.14
C GLY A 17 -7.38 5.06 -15.21
N PRO A 18 -6.79 6.03 -15.92
CA PRO A 18 -5.89 5.76 -17.05
C PRO A 18 -4.60 5.04 -16.68
N LEU A 19 -4.13 5.15 -15.43
CA LEU A 19 -2.92 4.48 -14.97
C LEU A 19 -3.21 3.18 -14.21
N ASP A 20 -4.48 2.91 -13.86
CA ASP A 20 -4.91 1.88 -12.89
C ASP A 20 -3.98 1.87 -11.67
N SER A 21 -3.85 3.05 -11.03
CA SER A 21 -2.88 3.31 -9.97
C SER A 21 -3.37 4.40 -9.02
N ILE A 22 -2.85 4.44 -7.78
CA ILE A 22 -3.13 5.51 -6.81
C ILE A 22 -2.86 6.90 -7.40
N CYS A 23 -1.93 7.01 -8.35
CA CYS A 23 -1.61 8.24 -9.07
C CYS A 23 -2.71 8.70 -10.05
N ASP A 24 -3.80 7.98 -10.24
CA ASP A 24 -4.99 8.50 -10.94
C ASP A 24 -5.76 9.53 -10.09
N VAL A 25 -5.46 9.63 -8.79
CA VAL A 25 -6.10 10.58 -7.88
C VAL A 25 -5.25 11.84 -7.76
N GLY A 26 -5.84 12.99 -8.10
CA GLY A 26 -5.23 14.32 -7.92
C GLY A 26 -3.79 14.44 -8.45
N GLU A 27 -2.92 15.05 -7.66
CA GLU A 27 -1.50 15.26 -7.98
C GLU A 27 -0.58 14.20 -7.34
N ILE A 28 -1.12 13.07 -6.87
CA ILE A 28 -0.33 12.09 -6.13
C ILE A 28 0.83 11.58 -6.97
N THR A 29 2.01 11.53 -6.35
CA THR A 29 3.23 10.94 -6.93
C THR A 29 3.82 9.89 -5.99
N VAL A 30 4.49 8.90 -6.56
CA VAL A 30 5.12 7.80 -5.80
C VAL A 30 6.55 7.62 -6.30
N GLY A 31 7.49 7.44 -5.38
CA GLY A 31 8.90 7.19 -5.68
C GLY A 31 9.49 6.09 -4.80
N HIS A 32 10.58 5.50 -5.28
CA HIS A 32 11.22 4.35 -4.65
C HIS A 32 12.74 4.53 -4.58
N CYS A 33 13.33 4.04 -3.50
CA CYS A 33 14.76 3.71 -3.42
C CYS A 33 14.85 2.22 -3.07
N THR A 34 15.49 1.42 -3.93
CA THR A 34 15.54 -0.04 -3.82
C THR A 34 16.97 -0.49 -3.53
N LEU A 35 17.16 -1.24 -2.44
CA LEU A 35 18.42 -1.88 -2.08
C LEU A 35 18.31 -3.36 -2.45
N ALA A 36 19.17 -3.82 -3.34
CA ALA A 36 19.08 -5.15 -3.96
C ALA A 36 20.46 -5.81 -4.12
N ASP A 37 21.32 -5.71 -3.10
CA ASP A 37 22.67 -6.26 -3.13
C ASP A 37 22.83 -7.41 -2.13
N GLY A 38 22.98 -8.64 -2.65
CA GLY A 38 23.15 -9.85 -1.86
C GLY A 38 22.07 -10.02 -0.77
N PRO A 39 22.43 -10.02 0.53
CA PRO A 39 21.46 -10.16 1.63
C PRO A 39 20.63 -8.89 1.90
N GLN A 40 20.99 -7.74 1.30
CA GLN A 40 20.22 -6.51 1.42
C GLN A 40 19.12 -6.50 0.35
N GLN A 41 17.89 -6.79 0.78
CA GLN A 41 16.72 -6.87 -0.09
C GLN A 41 15.60 -6.02 0.51
N THR A 42 15.78 -4.70 0.52
CA THR A 42 14.88 -3.76 1.21
C THR A 42 14.78 -2.44 0.46
N GLY A 43 14.19 -1.42 1.06
CA GLY A 43 14.11 -0.10 0.45
C GLY A 43 13.10 0.81 1.11
N VAL A 44 12.88 1.96 0.46
CA VAL A 44 11.93 2.98 0.88
C VAL A 44 10.99 3.28 -0.29
N THR A 45 9.71 3.43 0.00
CA THR A 45 8.70 3.97 -0.92
C THR A 45 8.12 5.24 -0.31
N VAL A 46 8.00 6.30 -1.09
CA VAL A 46 7.41 7.58 -0.65
C VAL A 46 6.20 7.90 -1.51
N VAL A 47 5.08 8.25 -0.88
CA VAL A 47 3.86 8.73 -1.53
C VAL A 47 3.65 10.18 -1.12
N ARG A 48 3.62 11.08 -2.11
CA ARG A 48 3.32 12.49 -1.90
C ARG A 48 1.84 12.74 -2.21
N PRO A 49 1.02 13.22 -1.26
CA PRO A 49 -0.39 13.51 -1.51
C PRO A 49 -0.62 14.62 -2.54
N HIS A 50 0.29 15.60 -2.62
CA HIS A 50 0.27 16.72 -3.58
C HIS A 50 1.69 17.28 -3.85
N GLY A 51 1.78 18.21 -4.79
CA GLY A 51 3.04 18.84 -5.20
C GLY A 51 3.59 19.93 -4.24
N GLY A 52 2.71 20.54 -3.43
CA GLY A 52 3.06 21.59 -2.47
C GLY A 52 3.79 21.13 -1.20
N ASP A 53 3.88 22.04 -0.22
CA ASP A 53 4.49 21.76 1.09
C ASP A 53 3.48 21.07 2.02
N PRO A 54 3.70 19.80 2.41
CA PRO A 54 2.73 19.06 3.20
C PRO A 54 2.57 19.59 4.62
N PHE A 55 3.59 20.28 5.17
CA PHE A 55 3.49 20.85 6.50
C PHE A 55 2.61 22.11 6.50
N LEU A 56 2.75 22.94 5.47
CA LEU A 56 1.96 24.17 5.32
C LEU A 56 0.55 23.90 4.81
N ASP A 57 0.39 22.96 3.88
CA ASP A 57 -0.86 22.59 3.22
C ASP A 57 -1.24 21.16 3.56
N LYS A 58 -1.82 20.93 4.74
CA LYS A 58 -2.06 19.57 5.24
C LYS A 58 -3.16 18.84 4.49
N THR A 59 -2.98 17.55 4.26
CA THR A 59 -3.97 16.72 3.56
C THR A 59 -4.93 16.05 4.55
N PRO A 60 -6.27 16.12 4.39
CA PRO A 60 -7.20 15.41 5.26
C PRO A 60 -7.01 13.89 5.15
N ALA A 61 -6.95 13.21 6.29
CA ALA A 61 -6.68 11.78 6.36
C ALA A 61 -7.23 11.11 7.62
N ALA A 62 -7.34 9.78 7.58
CA ALA A 62 -7.61 8.96 8.74
C ALA A 62 -7.06 7.54 8.55
N ALA A 63 -6.71 6.90 9.65
CA ALA A 63 -6.18 5.53 9.66
C ALA A 63 -7.12 4.55 10.36
N THR A 64 -6.96 3.27 10.06
CA THR A 64 -7.61 2.14 10.73
C THR A 64 -6.59 1.04 10.92
N VAL A 65 -6.43 0.62 12.17
CA VAL A 65 -5.66 -0.57 12.52
C VAL A 65 -6.62 -1.77 12.49
N LEU A 66 -6.41 -2.69 11.54
CA LEU A 66 -7.17 -3.93 11.43
C LEU A 66 -6.57 -5.00 12.35
N ASN A 67 -5.24 -5.11 12.35
CA ASN A 67 -4.47 -5.84 13.35
C ASN A 67 -3.18 -5.07 13.70
N GLY A 68 -2.93 -4.90 15.00
CA GLY A 68 -1.95 -3.95 15.54
C GLY A 68 -0.53 -4.48 15.70
N PHE A 69 -0.15 -5.59 15.04
CA PHE A 69 1.20 -6.15 15.19
C PHE A 69 2.30 -5.33 14.46
N GLY A 70 1.99 -4.15 13.92
CA GLY A 70 2.91 -3.25 13.22
C GLY A 70 3.56 -2.18 14.11
N LYS A 71 4.66 -1.58 13.63
CA LYS A 71 5.50 -0.58 14.34
C LYS A 71 5.47 0.78 13.60
N SER A 72 4.34 1.09 12.94
CA SER A 72 4.15 2.35 12.23
C SER A 72 4.16 3.55 13.19
N THR A 73 4.62 4.70 12.74
CA THR A 73 4.69 5.95 13.52
C THR A 73 3.77 7.03 12.97
N GLY A 74 3.36 7.96 13.83
CA GLY A 74 2.55 9.14 13.49
C GLY A 74 1.03 8.96 13.50
N LEU A 75 0.54 7.74 13.74
CA LEU A 75 -0.90 7.42 13.72
C LEU A 75 -1.73 8.15 14.79
N VAL A 76 -1.14 8.42 15.95
CA VAL A 76 -1.85 9.08 17.06
C VAL A 76 -2.28 10.50 16.67
N GLN A 77 -1.40 11.28 16.06
CA GLN A 77 -1.74 12.64 15.61
C GLN A 77 -2.66 12.63 14.37
N VAL A 78 -2.53 11.64 13.48
CA VAL A 78 -3.50 11.46 12.39
C VAL A 78 -4.90 11.19 12.94
N GLN A 79 -5.01 10.40 14.01
CA GLN A 79 -6.29 10.11 14.66
C GLN A 79 -6.88 11.35 15.34
N GLU A 80 -6.04 12.17 15.98
CA GLU A 80 -6.46 13.38 16.71
C GLU A 80 -6.84 14.53 15.77
N LEU A 81 -5.98 14.83 14.80
CA LEU A 81 -6.10 16.02 13.95
C LEU A 81 -6.72 15.72 12.58
N GLY A 82 -6.78 14.46 12.16
CA GLY A 82 -7.41 14.07 10.90
C GLY A 82 -6.64 14.54 9.66
N VAL A 83 -5.32 14.70 9.75
CA VAL A 83 -4.49 15.27 8.68
C VAL A 83 -3.12 14.62 8.54
N LEU A 84 -2.54 14.72 7.34
CA LEU A 84 -1.14 14.45 7.01
C LEU A 84 -0.39 15.77 6.94
N GLU A 85 0.80 15.83 7.55
CA GLU A 85 1.69 17.00 7.47
C GLU A 85 3.10 16.66 6.98
N THR A 86 3.28 15.43 6.50
CA THR A 86 4.47 14.92 5.83
C THR A 86 4.05 14.01 4.67
N PRO A 87 4.93 13.72 3.69
CA PRO A 87 4.67 12.64 2.74
C PRO A 87 4.50 11.32 3.49
N ILE A 88 3.80 10.35 2.92
CA ILE A 88 3.69 9.02 3.51
C ILE A 88 4.92 8.22 3.10
N ALA A 89 5.62 7.59 4.05
CA ALA A 89 6.74 6.70 3.74
C ALA A 89 6.44 5.26 4.17
N LEU A 90 6.96 4.31 3.39
CA LEU A 90 6.91 2.87 3.63
C LEU A 90 8.35 2.33 3.65
N THR A 91 8.67 1.42 4.55
CA THR A 91 9.99 0.77 4.66
C THR A 91 9.89 -0.58 5.39
N ASN A 92 11.02 -1.17 5.80
CA ASN A 92 11.03 -2.33 6.68
C ASN A 92 10.84 -1.97 8.16
N THR A 93 10.48 -2.94 8.99
CA THR A 93 10.16 -2.73 10.42
C THR A 93 11.24 -1.97 11.20
N PHE A 94 12.52 -2.28 11.00
CA PHE A 94 13.61 -1.62 11.74
C PHE A 94 14.07 -0.31 11.09
N GLY A 95 13.64 -0.03 9.86
CA GLY A 95 13.88 1.24 9.15
C GLY A 95 12.97 2.39 9.58
N VAL A 96 11.88 2.13 10.31
CA VAL A 96 10.88 3.17 10.68
C VAL A 96 11.52 4.38 11.36
N GLY A 97 12.38 4.16 12.35
CA GLY A 97 13.02 5.24 13.09
C GLY A 97 13.91 6.12 12.19
N THR A 98 14.69 5.49 11.32
CA THR A 98 15.58 6.18 10.37
C THR A 98 14.77 7.03 9.38
N VAL A 99 13.72 6.47 8.78
CA VAL A 99 12.89 7.18 7.80
C VAL A 99 12.09 8.30 8.47
N ALA A 100 11.63 8.10 9.71
CA ALA A 100 10.96 9.15 10.48
C ALA A 100 11.89 10.32 10.77
N ASN A 101 13.15 10.06 11.14
CA ASN A 101 14.15 11.10 11.34
C ASN A 101 14.42 11.87 10.03
N ALA A 102 14.54 11.16 8.90
CA ALA A 102 14.72 11.76 7.59
C ALA A 102 13.55 12.69 7.20
N GLN A 103 12.30 12.28 7.48
CA GLN A 103 11.11 13.12 7.27
C GLN A 103 11.14 14.40 8.12
N ILE A 104 11.48 14.27 9.42
CA ILE A 104 11.60 15.44 10.30
C ILE A 104 12.66 16.40 9.77
N ARG A 105 13.84 15.90 9.38
CA ARG A 105 14.91 16.74 8.82
C ARG A 105 14.49 17.43 7.53
N ALA A 106 13.81 16.71 6.63
CA ALA A 106 13.32 17.27 5.37
C ALA A 106 12.29 18.39 5.63
N ALA A 107 11.36 18.17 6.57
CA ALA A 107 10.38 19.19 6.95
C ALA A 107 11.04 20.42 7.59
N VAL A 108 12.00 20.24 8.50
CA VAL A 108 12.76 21.35 9.11
C VAL A 108 13.60 22.11 8.07
N ALA A 109 14.18 21.41 7.09
CA ALA A 109 14.93 22.06 6.02
C ALA A 109 14.01 22.93 5.13
N ALA A 110 12.80 22.45 4.82
CA ALA A 110 11.80 23.22 4.07
C ALA A 110 11.20 24.36 4.91
N ASN A 111 11.00 24.14 6.21
CA ASN A 111 10.38 25.08 7.15
C ASN A 111 11.25 25.23 8.42
N PRO A 112 12.29 26.10 8.40
CA PRO A 112 13.20 26.27 9.54
C PRO A 112 12.55 26.74 10.85
N GLY A 113 11.30 27.20 10.79
CA GLY A 113 10.50 27.56 11.96
C GLY A 113 9.98 26.37 12.78
N ILE A 114 9.96 25.15 12.23
CA ILE A 114 9.49 23.93 12.91
C ILE A 114 10.29 23.67 14.18
N GLY A 115 9.58 23.45 15.30
CA GLY A 115 10.21 23.28 16.62
C GLY A 115 10.93 24.53 17.14
N ARG A 116 10.61 25.71 16.57
CA ARG A 116 11.06 27.03 17.00
C ARG A 116 9.84 27.95 17.12
N GLY A 117 9.56 28.75 16.09
CA GLY A 117 8.39 29.63 16.03
C GLY A 117 7.12 28.92 15.55
N MET A 118 7.23 27.70 15.04
CA MET A 118 6.12 26.85 14.60
C MET A 118 6.09 25.55 15.41
N ALA A 119 4.97 24.84 15.33
CA ALA A 119 4.81 23.53 15.95
C ALA A 119 5.88 22.53 15.49
N THR A 120 6.03 21.43 16.24
CA THR A 120 6.80 20.26 15.79
C THR A 120 6.07 19.57 14.62
N VAL A 121 6.72 18.60 13.99
CA VAL A 121 6.19 17.87 12.84
C VAL A 121 5.99 16.39 13.16
N ASN A 122 4.91 15.83 12.64
CA ASN A 122 4.53 14.42 12.73
C ASN A 122 4.99 13.64 11.48
N PRO A 123 6.08 12.87 11.56
CA PRO A 123 6.44 11.95 10.49
C PRO A 123 5.41 10.81 10.41
N LEU A 124 5.01 10.44 9.19
CA LEU A 124 4.11 9.32 8.95
C LEU A 124 4.84 8.22 8.16
N VAL A 125 5.24 7.18 8.89
CA VAL A 125 5.99 6.04 8.35
C VAL A 125 5.29 4.74 8.72
N PHE A 126 5.03 3.92 7.70
CA PHE A 126 4.54 2.56 7.86
C PHE A 126 5.59 1.53 7.46
N GLU A 127 5.34 0.27 7.81
CA GLU A 127 6.31 -0.79 7.59
C GLU A 127 5.69 -2.16 7.36
N CYS A 128 6.50 -3.07 6.82
CA CYS A 128 6.30 -4.51 6.89
C CYS A 128 7.65 -5.19 7.19
N ASN A 129 7.61 -6.42 7.71
CA ASN A 129 8.83 -7.17 8.02
C ASN A 129 9.34 -7.98 6.80
N ASP A 130 10.49 -7.56 6.23
CA ASP A 130 11.15 -8.24 5.11
C ASP A 130 12.22 -9.26 5.52
N GLY A 131 12.35 -9.58 6.80
CA GLY A 131 13.43 -10.39 7.37
C GLY A 131 13.55 -11.83 6.87
N PHE A 132 12.64 -12.31 6.01
CA PHE A 132 12.81 -13.58 5.30
C PHE A 132 13.86 -13.46 4.17
N LEU A 133 13.75 -12.41 3.35
CA LEU A 133 14.68 -12.17 2.23
C LEU A 133 15.79 -11.18 2.60
N ASN A 134 15.50 -10.23 3.49
CA ASN A 134 16.43 -9.18 3.87
C ASN A 134 17.18 -9.52 5.15
N ASP A 135 18.45 -9.12 5.25
CA ASP A 135 19.12 -8.95 6.54
C ASP A 135 18.61 -7.68 7.23
N ILE A 136 17.46 -7.80 7.88
CA ILE A 136 16.83 -6.68 8.59
C ILE A 136 17.67 -6.21 9.79
N GLN A 137 18.57 -7.04 10.31
CA GLN A 137 19.44 -6.70 11.45
C GLN A 137 20.62 -5.83 11.04
N ALA A 138 21.02 -5.85 9.76
CA ALA A 138 22.00 -4.91 9.22
C ALA A 138 21.51 -3.46 9.26
N MET A 139 20.21 -3.22 9.41
CA MET A 139 19.59 -1.88 9.45
C MET A 139 20.06 -1.00 8.28
N ALA A 140 20.13 -1.58 7.07
CA ALA A 140 20.76 -0.96 5.90
C ALA A 140 20.04 0.30 5.37
N VAL A 141 18.80 0.57 5.80
CA VAL A 141 18.07 1.79 5.41
C VAL A 141 18.71 3.01 6.07
N GLN A 142 19.08 4.00 5.26
CA GLN A 142 19.67 5.27 5.67
C GLN A 142 18.73 6.43 5.33
N GLU A 143 18.97 7.60 5.92
CA GLU A 143 18.17 8.82 5.65
C GLU A 143 18.26 9.25 4.18
N SER A 144 19.41 9.02 3.51
CA SER A 144 19.60 9.27 2.08
C SER A 144 18.63 8.47 1.21
N HIS A 145 18.31 7.22 1.58
CA HIS A 145 17.38 6.40 0.81
C HIS A 145 15.95 6.96 0.83
N TYR A 146 15.54 7.64 1.90
CA TYR A 146 14.28 8.40 1.91
C TYR A 146 14.35 9.60 0.97
N ALA A 147 15.46 10.36 1.01
CA ALA A 147 15.65 11.51 0.12
C ALA A 147 15.63 11.10 -1.36
N ASP A 148 16.30 10.00 -1.72
CA ASP A 148 16.32 9.44 -3.07
C ASP A 148 14.91 9.00 -3.51
N ALA A 149 14.18 8.30 -2.64
CA ALA A 149 12.80 7.88 -2.93
C ALA A 149 11.85 9.09 -3.10
N LEU A 150 12.02 10.14 -2.30
CA LEU A 150 11.26 11.37 -2.40
C LEU A 150 11.57 12.11 -3.71
N ALA A 151 12.85 12.21 -4.09
CA ALA A 151 13.29 12.85 -5.34
C ALA A 151 12.82 12.09 -6.59
N ALA A 152 12.74 10.76 -6.51
CA ALA A 152 12.26 9.91 -7.60
C ALA A 152 10.73 9.89 -7.77
N ALA A 153 9.97 10.60 -6.94
CA ALA A 153 8.52 10.53 -6.95
C ALA A 153 7.91 11.08 -8.26
N GLY A 154 7.12 10.25 -8.94
CA GLY A 154 6.45 10.59 -10.20
C GLY A 154 5.04 10.01 -10.32
N LYS A 155 4.32 10.39 -11.39
CA LYS A 155 2.97 9.86 -11.68
C LYS A 155 2.98 8.41 -12.16
N ARG A 156 4.07 7.97 -12.78
CA ARG A 156 4.31 6.58 -13.18
C ARG A 156 5.43 6.03 -12.32
N PHE A 157 5.19 4.86 -11.73
CA PHE A 157 6.15 4.20 -10.83
C PHE A 157 6.10 2.69 -11.04
N ALA A 158 7.18 2.01 -10.66
CA ALA A 158 7.28 0.56 -10.76
C ALA A 158 6.47 -0.13 -9.65
N GLN A 159 5.91 -1.30 -9.95
CA GLN A 159 5.24 -2.17 -8.96
C GLN A 159 6.01 -3.48 -8.82
N GLY A 160 5.69 -4.27 -7.80
CA GLY A 160 6.34 -5.54 -7.48
C GLY A 160 7.48 -5.39 -6.47
N ALA A 161 8.61 -6.02 -6.76
CA ALA A 161 9.77 -6.13 -5.86
C ALA A 161 10.67 -4.87 -5.88
N VAL A 162 10.09 -3.70 -5.60
CA VAL A 162 10.76 -2.38 -5.60
C VAL A 162 10.50 -1.60 -4.31
N GLY A 163 11.38 -0.66 -3.99
CA GLY A 163 11.28 0.20 -2.81
C GLY A 163 11.10 -0.62 -1.54
N ALA A 164 10.15 -0.22 -0.70
CA ALA A 164 9.77 -0.97 0.50
C ALA A 164 9.31 -2.40 0.20
N GLY A 165 8.81 -2.69 -1.01
CA GLY A 165 8.33 -4.00 -1.41
C GLY A 165 9.44 -5.01 -1.74
N ARG A 166 10.70 -4.58 -1.79
CA ARG A 166 11.81 -5.40 -2.31
C ARG A 166 11.95 -6.76 -1.62
N GLY A 167 11.93 -6.81 -0.30
CA GLY A 167 12.09 -8.06 0.46
C GLY A 167 10.79 -8.70 0.94
N MET A 168 9.63 -8.21 0.50
CA MET A 168 8.33 -8.69 0.98
C MET A 168 7.92 -10.02 0.35
N SER A 169 7.17 -10.83 1.10
CA SER A 169 6.63 -12.13 0.70
C SER A 169 5.12 -12.16 0.89
N SER A 170 4.35 -12.71 -0.05
CA SER A 170 2.89 -12.84 0.11
C SER A 170 2.38 -14.16 -0.43
N PHE A 171 1.55 -14.85 0.35
CA PHE A 171 1.01 -16.18 0.04
C PHE A 171 2.10 -17.18 -0.37
N SER A 172 3.24 -17.15 0.33
CA SER A 172 4.46 -17.91 0.03
C SER A 172 5.18 -17.57 -1.29
N PHE A 173 4.68 -16.63 -2.08
CA PHE A 173 5.34 -16.08 -3.26
C PHE A 173 5.99 -14.73 -2.95
N LYS A 174 6.63 -14.16 -3.96
CA LYS A 174 7.11 -12.78 -3.87
C LYS A 174 5.92 -11.80 -3.76
N GLY A 175 5.93 -11.02 -2.67
CA GLY A 175 5.04 -9.86 -2.48
C GLY A 175 5.72 -8.55 -2.88
N GLY A 176 5.16 -7.41 -2.48
CA GLY A 176 5.80 -6.12 -2.76
C GLY A 176 4.83 -4.95 -2.87
N ILE A 177 5.19 -3.96 -3.68
CA ILE A 177 4.34 -2.81 -3.97
C ILE A 177 3.30 -3.20 -5.02
N GLY A 178 2.04 -2.85 -4.79
CA GLY A 178 1.00 -2.95 -5.81
C GLY A 178 0.09 -1.75 -5.77
N SER A 179 -0.55 -1.43 -6.89
CA SER A 179 -1.42 -0.28 -7.01
C SER A 179 -2.54 -0.52 -8.01
N ALA A 180 -3.67 0.14 -7.79
CA ALA A 180 -4.84 0.10 -8.64
C ALA A 180 -5.67 1.38 -8.45
N SER A 181 -6.62 1.64 -9.34
CA SER A 181 -7.64 2.68 -9.12
C SER A 181 -9.00 2.26 -9.63
N ARG A 182 -10.06 2.85 -9.10
CA ARG A 182 -11.44 2.69 -9.55
C ARG A 182 -12.13 4.04 -9.62
N VAL A 183 -13.04 4.18 -10.58
CA VAL A 183 -13.90 5.36 -10.71
C VAL A 183 -15.23 5.08 -10.02
N ALA A 184 -15.50 5.77 -8.93
CA ALA A 184 -16.76 5.73 -8.21
C ALA A 184 -17.73 6.74 -8.83
N ARG A 185 -18.94 6.28 -9.18
CA ARG A 185 -19.98 7.13 -9.77
C ARG A 185 -21.04 7.45 -8.73
N ILE A 186 -21.18 8.71 -8.35
CA ILE A 186 -22.25 9.15 -7.47
C ILE A 186 -23.52 9.32 -8.30
N LYS A 187 -24.61 8.66 -7.90
CA LYS A 187 -25.91 8.79 -8.57
C LYS A 187 -26.32 10.27 -8.63
N ASP A 188 -26.67 10.75 -9.82
CA ASP A 188 -27.04 12.15 -10.09
C ASP A 188 -25.99 13.15 -9.57
N GLY A 189 -24.71 12.79 -9.62
CA GLY A 189 -23.60 13.56 -9.06
C GLY A 189 -22.28 13.36 -9.82
N PRO A 190 -21.18 13.87 -9.26
CA PRO A 190 -19.86 13.76 -9.87
C PRO A 190 -19.33 12.32 -9.84
N GLN A 191 -18.27 12.10 -10.63
CA GLN A 191 -17.44 10.90 -10.54
C GLN A 191 -16.19 11.24 -9.76
N TYR A 192 -15.71 10.30 -8.96
CA TYR A 192 -14.51 10.44 -8.16
C TYR A 192 -13.57 9.26 -8.46
N ALA A 193 -12.28 9.52 -8.41
CA ALA A 193 -11.26 8.47 -8.41
C ALA A 193 -11.05 7.97 -6.97
N VAL A 194 -10.90 6.65 -6.82
CA VAL A 194 -10.41 6.00 -5.61
C VAL A 194 -9.20 5.16 -6.01
N GLY A 195 -8.03 5.57 -5.52
CA GLY A 195 -6.75 4.93 -5.77
C GLY A 195 -6.31 4.11 -4.58
N ALA A 196 -5.60 3.00 -4.82
CA ALA A 196 -5.00 2.18 -3.77
C ALA A 196 -3.52 1.93 -4.07
N LEU A 197 -2.68 1.95 -3.04
CA LEU A 197 -1.31 1.45 -3.05
C LEU A 197 -1.12 0.55 -1.83
N VAL A 198 -0.53 -0.63 -2.04
CA VAL A 198 -0.30 -1.60 -0.97
C VAL A 198 1.17 -1.96 -0.86
N LEU A 199 1.61 -2.23 0.36
CA LEU A 199 2.84 -2.96 0.66
C LEU A 199 2.45 -4.35 1.13
N SER A 200 2.43 -5.32 0.21
CA SER A 200 1.91 -6.66 0.45
C SER A 200 3.00 -7.58 1.00
N ASN A 201 2.82 -8.04 2.25
CA ASN A 201 3.72 -8.96 2.93
C ASN A 201 2.97 -10.03 3.77
N PHE A 202 1.88 -10.61 3.28
CA PHE A 202 0.96 -11.40 4.13
C PHE A 202 0.42 -12.68 3.47
N GLY A 203 -0.38 -13.44 4.22
CA GLY A 203 -1.18 -14.52 3.68
C GLY A 203 -0.45 -15.85 3.61
N ARG A 204 -1.25 -16.93 3.66
CA ARG A 204 -0.81 -18.31 3.48
C ARG A 204 -1.28 -18.81 2.13
N LEU A 205 -0.41 -19.54 1.41
CA LEU A 205 -0.71 -20.01 0.06
C LEU A 205 -2.13 -20.60 -0.11
N PRO A 206 -2.61 -21.56 0.71
CA PRO A 206 -3.94 -22.16 0.50
C PRO A 206 -5.12 -21.20 0.60
N ASN A 207 -4.93 -20.02 1.20
CA ASN A 207 -5.98 -19.02 1.35
C ASN A 207 -6.07 -18.07 0.15
N LEU A 208 -5.04 -17.98 -0.69
CA LEU A 208 -4.98 -17.03 -1.80
C LEU A 208 -6.24 -17.17 -2.67
N THR A 209 -7.00 -16.09 -2.74
CA THR A 209 -8.18 -15.97 -3.58
C THR A 209 -7.91 -14.92 -4.65
N VAL A 210 -8.22 -15.25 -5.90
CA VAL A 210 -8.04 -14.35 -7.05
C VAL A 210 -9.35 -14.30 -7.80
N ALA A 211 -9.94 -13.11 -7.93
CA ALA A 211 -11.26 -12.91 -8.55
C ALA A 211 -12.34 -13.86 -7.98
N GLY A 212 -12.33 -14.08 -6.66
CA GLY A 212 -13.25 -14.99 -5.97
C GLY A 212 -12.98 -16.49 -6.18
N ARG A 213 -11.94 -16.88 -6.92
CA ARG A 213 -11.54 -18.28 -7.12
C ARG A 213 -10.51 -18.73 -6.07
N PRO A 214 -10.57 -19.98 -5.57
CA PRO A 214 -9.63 -20.54 -4.58
C PRO A 214 -8.27 -20.89 -5.22
N PHE A 215 -7.61 -19.89 -5.80
CA PHE A 215 -6.38 -20.00 -6.58
C PHE A 215 -5.24 -20.67 -5.80
N GLY A 216 -5.12 -20.33 -4.52
CA GLY A 216 -4.13 -20.85 -3.60
C GLY A 216 -4.20 -22.34 -3.36
N ARG A 217 -5.40 -22.92 -3.28
CA ARG A 217 -5.59 -24.37 -3.11
C ARG A 217 -5.13 -25.13 -4.35
N ARG A 218 -5.55 -24.66 -5.53
CA ARG A 218 -5.13 -25.24 -6.82
C ARG A 218 -3.61 -25.22 -6.97
N LEU A 219 -2.96 -24.13 -6.57
CA LEU A 219 -1.51 -24.05 -6.56
C LEU A 219 -0.86 -24.97 -5.52
N ALA A 220 -1.40 -25.02 -4.31
CA ALA A 220 -0.91 -25.93 -3.27
C ALA A 220 -0.97 -27.39 -3.73
N ASP A 221 -2.07 -27.83 -4.36
CA ASP A 221 -2.22 -29.19 -4.87
C ASP A 221 -1.19 -29.53 -5.97
N GLN A 222 -0.90 -28.57 -6.87
CA GLN A 222 0.13 -28.73 -7.91
C GLN A 222 1.54 -28.75 -7.32
N LEU A 223 1.76 -27.97 -6.25
CA LEU A 223 3.05 -27.83 -5.60
C LEU A 223 3.30 -28.92 -4.56
N ASP A 224 2.30 -29.55 -3.95
CA ASP A 224 2.49 -30.63 -2.96
C ASP A 224 3.21 -31.85 -3.56
N GLY A 225 3.09 -32.07 -4.88
CA GLY A 225 3.93 -33.04 -5.60
C GLY A 225 5.43 -32.68 -5.66
N LYS A 226 5.79 -31.40 -5.43
CA LYS A 226 7.16 -30.84 -5.47
C LYS A 226 7.68 -30.39 -4.09
N LEU A 227 6.83 -29.86 -3.21
CA LEU A 227 7.13 -29.34 -1.87
C LEU A 227 7.39 -30.48 -0.87
N ALA A 228 6.79 -31.66 -1.06
CA ALA A 228 7.12 -32.86 -0.30
C ALA A 228 8.61 -33.26 -0.41
N GLN A 229 9.34 -32.79 -1.43
CA GLN A 229 10.78 -33.01 -1.60
C GLN A 229 11.67 -31.93 -0.96
N GLN A 230 11.11 -30.76 -0.58
CA GLN A 230 11.88 -29.60 -0.10
C GLN A 230 11.77 -29.32 1.40
N GLY A 231 10.98 -30.11 2.15
CA GLY A 231 10.93 -30.04 3.62
C GLY A 231 10.28 -28.78 4.21
N GLU A 232 9.82 -27.85 3.39
CA GLU A 232 9.08 -26.66 3.84
C GLU A 232 7.59 -26.97 4.00
N ASN A 233 7.16 -27.24 5.24
CA ASN A 233 5.73 -27.29 5.57
C ASN A 233 5.13 -25.86 5.65
N ALA A 234 5.16 -25.12 4.53
CA ALA A 234 4.49 -23.82 4.36
C ALA A 234 2.98 -23.89 4.67
N VAL A 235 2.41 -25.10 4.61
CA VAL A 235 1.03 -25.41 4.96
C VAL A 235 0.76 -25.33 6.48
N ILE A 236 1.76 -25.48 7.35
CA ILE A 236 1.56 -25.56 8.82
C ILE A 236 2.06 -24.30 9.56
N ALA A 237 2.95 -23.51 8.94
CA ALA A 237 3.49 -22.31 9.58
C ALA A 237 2.40 -21.25 9.90
N PRO A 238 2.40 -20.66 11.11
CA PRO A 238 1.47 -19.58 11.46
C PRO A 238 1.74 -18.34 10.59
N GLU A 239 0.67 -17.60 10.28
CA GLU A 239 0.77 -16.35 9.53
C GLU A 239 1.49 -15.27 10.35
N LYS A 240 2.63 -14.80 9.84
CA LYS A 240 3.48 -13.76 10.44
C LYS A 240 3.67 -12.57 9.49
N GLY A 241 2.69 -12.35 8.61
CA GLY A 241 2.74 -11.36 7.54
C GLY A 241 2.64 -9.93 8.04
N SER A 242 2.41 -8.96 7.15
CA SER A 242 1.93 -7.61 7.42
C SER A 242 1.43 -7.02 6.10
N ILE A 243 0.54 -6.04 6.15
CA ILE A 243 0.16 -5.28 4.96
C ILE A 243 -0.21 -3.84 5.32
N ILE A 244 0.32 -2.91 4.54
CA ILE A 244 -0.09 -1.51 4.56
C ILE A 244 -0.99 -1.24 3.36
N LEU A 245 -2.16 -0.66 3.59
CA LEU A 245 -3.12 -0.28 2.55
C LEU A 245 -3.31 1.23 2.56
N LEU A 246 -2.78 1.91 1.55
CA LEU A 246 -3.03 3.34 1.34
C LEU A 246 -4.18 3.50 0.34
N VAL A 247 -5.18 4.28 0.71
CA VAL A 247 -6.34 4.61 -0.13
C VAL A 247 -6.38 6.13 -0.31
N ALA A 248 -6.50 6.58 -1.54
CA ALA A 248 -6.63 7.99 -1.87
C ALA A 248 -7.94 8.23 -2.62
N THR A 249 -8.52 9.43 -2.47
CA THR A 249 -9.63 9.86 -3.30
C THR A 249 -9.58 11.37 -3.59
N ASP A 250 -10.21 11.80 -4.67
CA ASP A 250 -10.48 13.21 -4.97
C ASP A 250 -11.89 13.64 -4.51
N ALA A 251 -12.62 12.76 -3.82
CA ALA A 251 -13.88 13.11 -3.19
C ALA A 251 -13.67 14.00 -1.95
N PRO A 252 -14.47 15.08 -1.77
CA PRO A 252 -14.39 15.94 -0.59
C PRO A 252 -14.98 15.22 0.64
N LEU A 253 -14.09 14.63 1.44
CA LEU A 253 -14.42 13.84 2.63
C LEU A 253 -13.74 14.43 3.87
N ASP A 254 -14.47 14.47 4.98
CA ASP A 254 -13.90 14.77 6.30
C ASP A 254 -13.12 13.56 6.88
N SER A 255 -12.40 13.76 7.99
CA SER A 255 -11.60 12.71 8.65
C SER A 255 -12.44 11.52 9.12
N ARG A 256 -13.70 11.73 9.53
CA ARG A 256 -14.61 10.66 9.95
C ARG A 256 -15.04 9.81 8.76
N GLN A 257 -15.35 10.43 7.63
CA GLN A 257 -15.67 9.75 6.37
C GLN A 257 -14.45 9.00 5.83
N LEU A 258 -13.26 9.60 5.90
CA LEU A 258 -12.01 8.94 5.53
C LEU A 258 -11.74 7.72 6.42
N ARG A 259 -12.03 7.79 7.73
CA ARG A 259 -11.90 6.62 8.61
C ARG A 259 -12.83 5.48 8.20
N ARG A 260 -14.04 5.80 7.70
CA ARG A 260 -14.95 4.79 7.15
C ARG A 260 -14.43 4.21 5.84
N LEU A 261 -13.82 5.04 4.99
CA LEU A 261 -13.20 4.62 3.74
C LEU A 261 -12.00 3.69 4.00
N SER A 262 -11.10 4.03 4.94
CA SER A 262 -9.95 3.18 5.30
C SER A 262 -10.37 1.81 5.81
N LEU A 263 -11.48 1.71 6.55
CA LEU A 263 -12.05 0.41 6.96
C LEU A 263 -12.42 -0.49 5.77
N ARG A 264 -12.78 0.06 4.61
CA ARG A 264 -13.15 -0.72 3.42
C ARG A 264 -11.95 -1.34 2.72
N ALA A 265 -10.75 -0.83 2.93
CA ALA A 265 -9.53 -1.50 2.49
C ALA A 265 -9.43 -2.92 3.09
N GLY A 266 -9.90 -3.12 4.32
CA GLY A 266 -9.99 -4.43 4.97
C GLY A 266 -10.92 -5.41 4.25
N ALA A 267 -11.97 -4.94 3.58
CA ALA A 267 -12.84 -5.80 2.78
C ALA A 267 -12.13 -6.30 1.52
N GLY A 268 -11.37 -5.42 0.83
CA GLY A 268 -10.53 -5.82 -0.30
C GLY A 268 -9.45 -6.83 0.11
N LEU A 269 -8.80 -6.59 1.26
CA LEU A 269 -7.83 -7.51 1.85
C LEU A 269 -8.45 -8.89 2.14
N ALA A 270 -9.60 -8.94 2.80
CA ALA A 270 -10.28 -10.21 3.11
C ALA A 270 -10.67 -11.00 1.85
N ARG A 271 -11.07 -10.33 0.76
CA ARG A 271 -11.42 -10.97 -0.53
C ARG A 271 -10.26 -11.67 -1.21
N THR A 272 -9.02 -11.34 -0.84
CA THR A 272 -7.81 -12.06 -1.30
C THR A 272 -7.42 -13.26 -0.43
N GLY A 273 -8.13 -13.49 0.69
CA GLY A 273 -7.89 -14.62 1.59
C GLY A 273 -7.20 -14.29 2.92
N SER A 274 -7.05 -13.01 3.26
CA SER A 274 -6.55 -12.64 4.60
C SER A 274 -7.56 -12.97 5.69
N VAL A 275 -7.04 -13.36 6.85
CA VAL A 275 -7.83 -13.57 8.09
C VAL A 275 -7.35 -12.69 9.24
N PHE A 276 -6.53 -11.68 8.94
CA PHE A 276 -5.86 -10.82 9.93
C PHE A 276 -5.07 -11.63 10.97
N GLY A 277 -4.18 -12.52 10.49
CA GLY A 277 -3.42 -13.44 11.33
C GLY A 277 -2.68 -12.73 12.46
N HIS A 278 -2.52 -13.41 13.61
CA HIS A 278 -2.03 -12.82 14.87
C HIS A 278 -0.76 -11.97 14.73
N GLY A 279 0.25 -12.44 13.99
CA GLY A 279 1.51 -11.74 13.79
C GLY A 279 1.48 -10.65 12.71
N SER A 280 0.31 -10.33 12.16
CA SER A 280 0.15 -9.44 11.01
C SER A 280 -0.08 -7.98 11.39
N GLY A 281 0.83 -7.09 10.98
CA GLY A 281 0.60 -5.66 11.05
C GLY A 281 -0.27 -5.20 9.87
N ASP A 282 -1.59 -5.13 10.08
CA ASP A 282 -2.56 -4.81 9.02
C ASP A 282 -3.14 -3.42 9.27
N ILE A 283 -2.68 -2.42 8.53
CA ILE A 283 -3.03 -1.01 8.76
C ILE A 283 -3.46 -0.38 7.44
N ALA A 284 -4.61 0.30 7.46
CA ALA A 284 -5.13 1.07 6.35
C ALA A 284 -5.09 2.57 6.66
N LEU A 285 -4.72 3.39 5.67
CA LEU A 285 -4.80 4.85 5.71
C LEU A 285 -5.64 5.31 4.52
N ALA A 286 -6.62 6.19 4.75
CA ALA A 286 -7.32 6.88 3.69
C ALA A 286 -7.06 8.39 3.75
N PHE A 287 -6.86 9.03 2.61
CA PHE A 287 -6.72 10.48 2.52
C PHE A 287 -7.45 11.05 1.28
N SER A 288 -7.84 12.32 1.36
CA SER A 288 -8.48 13.04 0.25
C SER A 288 -7.57 14.13 -0.31
N THR A 289 -7.53 14.24 -1.63
CA THR A 289 -6.82 15.31 -2.36
C THR A 289 -7.74 16.47 -2.74
N ALA A 290 -9.00 16.44 -2.33
CA ALA A 290 -10.01 17.43 -2.71
C ALA A 290 -9.73 18.84 -2.14
N TYR A 291 -9.02 18.93 -1.02
CA TYR A 291 -8.67 20.18 -0.36
C TYR A 291 -7.48 19.97 0.59
N THR A 292 -6.86 21.08 1.01
CA THR A 292 -5.82 21.11 2.04
C THR A 292 -6.24 22.00 3.21
N ILE A 293 -5.62 21.77 4.37
CA ILE A 293 -5.85 22.53 5.61
C ILE A 293 -4.58 23.35 5.91
N PRO A 294 -4.67 24.69 5.91
CA PRO A 294 -3.50 25.53 6.12
C PRO A 294 -2.95 25.40 7.55
N GLN A 295 -1.63 25.45 7.69
CA GLN A 295 -0.93 25.51 8.99
C GLN A 295 -0.98 26.90 9.63
N LEU A 296 -0.97 27.96 8.81
CA LEU A 296 -0.88 29.34 9.27
C LEU A 296 -2.27 29.88 9.60
N ALA A 297 -2.42 30.46 10.80
CA ALA A 297 -3.70 30.97 11.30
C ALA A 297 -4.22 32.17 10.49
N GLU A 298 -3.34 32.87 9.79
CA GLU A 298 -3.65 33.99 8.90
C GLU A 298 -4.30 33.53 7.59
N SER A 299 -4.16 32.24 7.25
CA SER A 299 -4.79 31.67 6.06
C SER A 299 -6.21 31.19 6.39
N PRO A 300 -7.24 31.63 5.65
CA PRO A 300 -8.61 31.22 5.92
C PRO A 300 -8.81 29.73 5.66
N MET A 301 -9.61 29.08 6.49
CA MET A 301 -10.03 27.69 6.26
C MET A 301 -10.88 27.59 4.98
N PRO A 302 -10.74 26.50 4.20
CA PRO A 302 -11.52 26.33 2.99
C PRO A 302 -12.99 26.03 3.31
N ALA A 303 -13.90 26.63 2.53
CA ALA A 303 -15.32 26.29 2.56
C ALA A 303 -15.59 25.14 1.57
N ILE A 304 -15.70 23.91 2.08
CA ILE A 304 -15.83 22.70 1.25
C ILE A 304 -17.25 22.14 1.33
N ALA A 305 -17.86 21.91 0.16
CA ALA A 305 -19.10 21.14 0.06
C ALA A 305 -18.80 19.65 0.14
N MET A 306 -18.89 19.08 1.35
CA MET A 306 -18.58 17.67 1.60
C MET A 306 -19.56 16.72 0.89
N LEU A 307 -19.09 15.53 0.52
CA LEU A 307 -19.95 14.48 0.00
C LEU A 307 -20.97 14.07 1.07
N HIS A 308 -22.24 14.06 0.69
CA HIS A 308 -23.31 13.64 1.58
C HIS A 308 -23.15 12.16 1.99
N GLU A 309 -23.30 11.86 3.28
CA GLU A 309 -23.05 10.53 3.84
C GLU A 309 -23.85 9.42 3.16
N ALA A 310 -25.14 9.65 2.88
CA ALA A 310 -26.01 8.70 2.19
C ALA A 310 -25.60 8.39 0.73
N ARG A 311 -24.56 9.06 0.21
CA ARG A 311 -24.04 8.87 -1.15
C ARG A 311 -22.63 8.25 -1.17
N ILE A 312 -22.08 7.84 -0.03
CA ILE A 312 -20.67 7.42 0.07
C ILE A 312 -20.39 5.98 -0.42
N ASP A 313 -21.42 5.12 -0.51
CA ASP A 313 -21.24 3.69 -0.81
C ASP A 313 -20.47 3.38 -2.12
N PRO A 314 -20.62 4.13 -3.23
CA PRO A 314 -19.79 3.94 -4.41
C PRO A 314 -18.28 4.11 -4.15
N LEU A 315 -17.88 4.98 -3.21
CA LEU A 315 -16.48 5.12 -2.79
C LEU A 315 -16.02 3.90 -1.97
N PHE A 316 -16.91 3.32 -1.17
CA PHE A 316 -16.59 2.12 -0.39
C PHE A 316 -16.39 0.89 -1.27
N GLU A 317 -17.25 0.70 -2.27
CA GLU A 317 -17.09 -0.36 -3.27
C GLU A 317 -15.78 -0.16 -4.06
N ALA A 318 -15.53 1.06 -4.53
CA ALA A 318 -14.31 1.40 -5.25
C ALA A 318 -13.04 1.18 -4.41
N ALA A 319 -13.06 1.50 -3.11
CA ALA A 319 -11.93 1.25 -2.20
C ALA A 319 -11.67 -0.25 -2.02
N ALA A 320 -12.72 -1.06 -1.81
CA ALA A 320 -12.57 -2.50 -1.67
C ALA A 320 -12.02 -3.15 -2.95
N GLU A 321 -12.58 -2.81 -4.12
CA GLU A 321 -12.10 -3.32 -5.41
C GLU A 321 -10.67 -2.85 -5.75
N ALA A 322 -10.34 -1.58 -5.49
CA ALA A 322 -9.00 -1.05 -5.74
C ALA A 322 -7.97 -1.74 -4.83
N CYS A 323 -8.26 -1.95 -3.54
CA CYS A 323 -7.37 -2.68 -2.64
C CYS A 323 -7.18 -4.13 -3.06
N GLU A 324 -8.26 -4.84 -3.42
CA GLU A 324 -8.19 -6.22 -3.91
C GLU A 324 -7.31 -6.30 -5.18
N GLN A 325 -7.55 -5.41 -6.17
CA GLN A 325 -6.73 -5.34 -7.38
C GLN A 325 -5.27 -5.00 -7.10
N ALA A 326 -4.99 -4.07 -6.18
CA ALA A 326 -3.63 -3.65 -5.84
C ALA A 326 -2.82 -4.79 -5.21
N ILE A 327 -3.44 -5.63 -4.37
CA ILE A 327 -2.79 -6.83 -3.81
C ILE A 327 -2.43 -7.82 -4.93
N ILE A 328 -3.36 -8.06 -5.86
CA ILE A 328 -3.10 -8.92 -7.02
C ILE A 328 -2.01 -8.33 -7.92
N ALA A 329 -2.01 -7.01 -8.12
CA ALA A 329 -0.98 -6.31 -8.87
C ALA A 329 0.40 -6.47 -8.21
N ALA A 330 0.50 -6.40 -6.88
CA ALA A 330 1.76 -6.63 -6.15
C ALA A 330 2.32 -8.04 -6.44
N LEU A 331 1.47 -9.06 -6.35
CA LEU A 331 1.86 -10.46 -6.62
C LEU A 331 2.29 -10.65 -8.07
N TRP A 332 1.49 -10.16 -9.03
CA TRP A 332 1.76 -10.39 -10.44
C TRP A 332 2.88 -9.52 -10.99
N HIS A 333 3.11 -8.30 -10.51
CA HIS A 333 4.25 -7.50 -10.98
C HIS A 333 5.58 -7.93 -10.39
N SER A 334 5.58 -8.62 -9.26
CA SER A 334 6.80 -9.05 -8.59
C SER A 334 7.64 -10.03 -9.41
N GLU A 335 8.96 -9.89 -9.28
CA GLU A 335 9.97 -10.80 -9.84
C GLU A 335 10.52 -11.69 -8.72
N SER A 336 11.00 -12.90 -9.05
CA SER A 336 11.57 -13.79 -8.05
C SER A 336 12.81 -13.15 -7.39
N VAL A 337 12.98 -13.34 -6.08
CA VAL A 337 14.12 -12.78 -5.32
C VAL A 337 14.74 -13.86 -4.46
N THR A 338 16.08 -13.95 -4.55
CA THR A 338 16.92 -14.65 -3.58
C THR A 338 17.53 -13.63 -2.65
N GLY A 339 17.43 -13.88 -1.35
CA GLY A 339 17.90 -12.99 -0.29
C GLY A 339 18.94 -13.64 0.62
N ARG A 340 18.97 -13.21 1.88
CA ARG A 340 19.86 -13.73 2.91
C ARG A 340 19.76 -15.25 3.03
N ASP A 341 20.88 -15.90 3.36
CA ASP A 341 20.99 -17.34 3.59
C ASP A 341 20.48 -18.22 2.43
N GLY A 342 20.36 -17.66 1.22
CA GLY A 342 19.80 -18.37 0.07
C GLY A 342 18.28 -18.50 0.08
N ASN A 343 17.57 -17.86 1.01
CA ASN A 343 16.11 -17.83 1.04
C ASN A 343 15.56 -17.29 -0.27
N HIS A 344 14.55 -17.97 -0.83
CA HIS A 344 14.01 -17.66 -2.14
C HIS A 344 12.49 -17.47 -2.10
N ARG A 345 12.00 -16.55 -2.94
CA ARG A 345 10.57 -16.41 -3.24
C ARG A 345 10.38 -16.31 -4.74
N ASP A 346 9.69 -17.30 -5.30
CA ASP A 346 9.27 -17.28 -6.70
C ASP A 346 8.21 -16.20 -6.95
N CYS A 347 8.22 -15.63 -8.15
CA CYS A 347 7.09 -14.86 -8.64
C CYS A 347 5.92 -15.79 -9.02
N ILE A 348 4.70 -15.35 -8.75
CA ILE A 348 3.49 -16.17 -8.95
C ILE A 348 3.28 -16.57 -10.43
N ARG A 349 3.76 -15.75 -11.37
CA ARG A 349 3.64 -16.04 -12.82
C ARG A 349 4.42 -17.28 -13.24
N GLN A 350 5.53 -17.59 -12.58
CA GLN A 350 6.30 -18.81 -12.84
C GLN A 350 5.59 -20.05 -12.27
N ALA A 351 4.95 -19.91 -11.11
CA ALA A 351 4.18 -20.98 -10.48
C ALA A 351 2.82 -21.23 -11.17
N ALA A 352 2.26 -20.20 -11.80
CA ALA A 352 0.95 -20.24 -12.45
C ALA A 352 1.01 -19.74 -13.90
N PRO A 353 1.74 -20.39 -14.82
CA PRO A 353 1.84 -19.94 -16.20
C PRO A 353 0.48 -19.91 -16.92
N ASP A 354 -0.42 -20.83 -16.55
CA ASP A 354 -1.75 -21.00 -17.15
C ASP A 354 -2.85 -20.27 -16.36
N TRP A 355 -2.49 -19.27 -15.54
CA TRP A 355 -3.43 -18.57 -14.66
C TRP A 355 -4.68 -18.03 -15.38
N ARG A 356 -4.54 -17.64 -16.66
CA ARG A 356 -5.65 -17.14 -17.48
C ARG A 356 -6.73 -18.20 -17.68
N GLN A 357 -6.31 -19.43 -17.96
CA GLN A 357 -7.22 -20.56 -18.12
C GLN A 357 -7.96 -20.83 -16.81
N TRP A 358 -7.24 -20.82 -15.68
CA TRP A 358 -7.84 -21.12 -14.37
C TRP A 358 -8.89 -20.10 -13.94
N LEU A 359 -8.76 -18.84 -14.37
CA LEU A 359 -9.78 -17.82 -14.12
C LEU A 359 -10.96 -17.91 -15.10
N SER A 360 -10.76 -18.44 -16.31
CA SER A 360 -11.84 -18.67 -17.28
C SER A 360 -12.62 -19.95 -17.05
N ASP A 361 -12.01 -20.96 -16.42
CA ASP A 361 -12.65 -22.24 -16.11
C ASP A 361 -13.88 -21.96 -15.22
N THR A 362 -15.08 -22.17 -15.76
CA THR A 362 -16.35 -21.91 -15.05
C THR A 362 -16.71 -22.99 -14.03
N GLU A 363 -16.05 -24.15 -14.09
CA GLU A 363 -16.33 -25.29 -13.22
C GLU A 363 -15.76 -25.06 -11.81
N LEU A 364 -16.67 -25.00 -10.84
CA LEU A 364 -16.42 -25.19 -9.41
C LEU A 364 -17.22 -26.40 -8.95
#